data_AF-A0AAD4G7M9-F1
#
_entry.id   AF-A0AAD4G7M9-F1
#
_cell.length_a   1.000
_cell.length_b   1.000
_cell.length_c   1.000
_cell.angle_alpha   90.00
_cell.angle_beta   90.00
_cell.angle_gamma   90.00
#
_symmetry.space_group_name_H-M   'P 1'
#
loop_
_entity.id
_entity.type
_entity.pdbx_description
1 polymer ?
#
loop_
_entity_poly.entity_id
_entity_poly.type
_entity_poly.pdbx_seq_one_letter_code
_entity_poly.pdbx_strand_id
1 'polypeptide(L)' 'PLAYVHWYRPLQSFDAETKMFRVTRASRQHGPHAEIVPVDRIWRPCHLTPQWG' A
#
# COMPACT_ATOMS: atom_id res chain seq x y z
N PRO A 1 5.39 -20.78 2.69
CA PRO A 1 5.56 -19.80 3.79
C PRO A 1 4.36 -18.83 3.79
N LEU A 2 4.05 -18.19 4.92
CA LEU A 2 2.95 -17.23 5.05
C LEU A 2 3.49 -15.83 5.32
N ALA A 3 2.79 -14.81 4.81
CA ALA A 3 3.09 -13.40 5.03
C ALA A 3 1.88 -12.68 5.63
N TYR A 4 2.14 -11.80 6.60
CA TYR A 4 1.13 -10.89 7.15
C TYR A 4 1.22 -9.55 6.43
N VAL A 5 0.18 -9.18 5.68
CA VAL A 5 0.15 -7.98 4.84
C VAL A 5 -0.81 -6.94 5.39
N HIS A 6 -0.39 -5.68 5.41
CA HIS A 6 -1.26 -4.55 5.69
C HIS A 6 -1.70 -3.89 4.39
N TRP A 7 -2.99 -3.70 4.25
CA TRP A 7 -3.56 -3.05 3.08
C TRP A 7 -3.53 -1.52 3.23
N TYR A 8 -3.32 -0.86 2.10
CA TYR A 8 -3.45 0.58 1.96
C TYR A 8 -4.67 0.90 1.09
N ARG A 9 -5.21 2.10 1.26
CA ARG A 9 -6.27 2.62 0.40
C ARG A 9 -5.72 2.84 -1.03
N PRO A 10 -6.57 2.74 -2.07
CA PRO A 10 -6.16 3.12 -3.41
C PRO A 10 -5.53 4.51 -3.45
N LEU A 11 -4.55 4.70 -4.33
CA LEU A 11 -3.83 5.97 -4.49
C LEU A 11 -4.80 7.04 -5.03
N GLN A 12 -5.36 7.84 -4.12
CA GLN A 12 -6.42 8.82 -4.43
C GLN A 12 -5.98 10.27 -4.22
N SER A 13 -4.98 10.50 -3.36
CA SER A 13 -4.50 11.85 -3.02
C SER A 13 -3.09 12.03 -3.56
N PHE A 14 -2.91 13.01 -4.44
CA PHE A 14 -1.60 13.41 -4.93
C PHE A 14 -1.08 14.58 -4.07
N ASP A 15 0.15 14.45 -3.60
CA ASP A 15 0.87 15.50 -2.89
C ASP A 15 1.75 16.26 -3.89
N ALA A 16 1.40 17.53 -4.10
CA ALA A 16 2.06 18.39 -5.07
C ALA A 16 3.47 18.83 -4.65
N GLU A 17 3.80 18.78 -3.36
CA GLU A 17 5.12 19.15 -2.83
C GLU A 17 6.12 18.02 -3.08
N THR A 18 5.75 16.80 -2.69
CA THR A 18 6.59 15.61 -2.88
C THR A 18 6.50 15.01 -4.27
N LYS A 19 5.52 15.44 -5.08
CA LYS A 19 5.16 14.85 -6.38
C LYS A 19 4.81 13.37 -6.29
N MET A 20 4.23 12.93 -5.17
CA MET A 20 3.89 11.52 -4.91
C MET A 20 2.41 11.34 -4.58
N PHE A 21 1.90 10.13 -4.81
CA PHE A 21 0.63 9.76 -4.19
C PHE A 21 0.81 9.50 -2.69
N ARG A 22 -0.07 10.11 -1.89
CA ARG A 22 -0.13 9.89 -0.45
C ARG A 22 -0.71 8.52 -0.15
N VAL A 23 0.09 7.72 0.52
CA VAL A 23 -0.28 6.38 0.97
C VAL A 23 -1.02 6.47 2.30
N THR A 24 -2.24 5.93 2.37
CA THR A 24 -3.05 5.92 3.59
C THR A 24 -3.41 4.49 3.98
N ARG A 25 -3.13 4.10 5.22
CA ARG A 25 -3.41 2.73 5.70
C ARG A 25 -4.92 2.46 5.68
N ALA A 26 -5.32 1.29 5.22
CA ALA A 26 -6.71 0.87 5.29
C ALA A 26 -7.03 0.34 6.69
N SER A 27 -8.25 0.62 7.17
CA SER A 27 -8.77 0.12 8.45
C SER A 27 -10.06 -0.68 8.22
N ARG A 28 -10.33 -1.64 9.11
CA ARG A 28 -11.54 -2.45 9.12
C ARG A 28 -11.98 -2.65 10.57
N GLN A 29 -13.22 -2.24 10.90
CA GLN A 29 -13.83 -2.41 12.23
C GLN A 29 -12.88 -2.03 13.39
N HIS A 30 -12.38 -0.80 13.37
CA HIS A 30 -11.47 -0.23 14.39
C HIS A 30 -10.04 -0.80 14.42
N GLY A 31 -9.72 -1.78 13.56
CA GLY A 31 -8.38 -2.33 13.41
C GLY A 31 -7.72 -2.02 12.06
N PRO A 32 -6.43 -2.38 11.88
CA PRO A 32 -5.81 -2.34 10.57
C PRO A 32 -6.50 -3.33 9.63
N HIS A 33 -6.69 -2.93 8.36
CA HIS A 33 -7.07 -3.89 7.34
C HIS A 33 -5.82 -4.70 6.95
N ALA A 34 -5.78 -5.95 7.38
CA ALA A 34 -4.66 -6.85 7.15
C ALA A 34 -5.15 -8.26 6.79
N GLU A 35 -4.29 -9.03 6.14
CA GLU A 35 -4.56 -10.40 5.69
C GLU A 35 -3.31 -11.26 5.89
N ILE A 36 -3.48 -12.56 6.14
CA ILE A 36 -2.40 -13.54 6.06
C ILE A 36 -2.51 -14.22 4.70
N VAL A 37 -1.49 -14.08 3.86
CA VAL A 37 -1.46 -14.65 2.51
C VAL A 37 -0.30 -15.61 2.34
N PRO A 38 -0.46 -16.66 1.52
CA PRO A 38 0.67 -17.43 0.99
C PRO A 38 1.67 -16.51 0.25
N VAL A 39 2.97 -16.72 0.47
CA VAL A 39 4.03 -15.85 -0.09
C VAL A 39 4.07 -15.90 -1.62
N ASP A 40 3.67 -17.01 -2.23
CA ASP A 40 3.54 -17.17 -3.69
C ASP A 40 2.46 -16.26 -4.32
N ARG A 41 1.55 -15.69 -3.52
CA ARG A 41 0.63 -14.64 -3.95
C ARG A 41 1.31 -13.27 -4.07
N ILE A 42 2.51 -13.09 -3.52
CA ILE A 42 3.31 -11.87 -3.60
C ILE A 42 4.28 -12.02 -4.77
N TRP A 43 3.98 -11.32 -5.87
CA TRP A 43 4.81 -11.42 -7.08
C TRP A 43 6.21 -10.83 -6.89
N ARG A 44 6.27 -9.52 -6.59
CA ARG A 44 7.53 -8.79 -6.37
C ARG A 44 7.28 -7.50 -5.60
N PRO A 45 8.28 -6.97 -4.89
CA PRO A 45 8.26 -5.59 -4.45
C PRO A 45 8.12 -4.63 -5.65
N CYS A 46 7.30 -3.60 -5.49
CA CYS A 46 7.25 -2.44 -6.38
C CYS A 46 7.57 -1.18 -5.59
N HIS A 47 8.23 -0.22 -6.23
CA HIS A 47 8.53 1.08 -5.63
C HIS A 47 7.53 2.12 -6.14
N LEU A 48 6.98 2.93 -5.24
CA LEU A 48 6.21 4.11 -5.61
C LEU A 48 7.19 5.26 -5.87
N THR A 49 7.37 5.67 -7.11
CA THR A 49 8.24 6.80 -7.46
C THR A 49 7.43 8.08 -7.62
N PRO A 50 7.99 9.24 -7.26
CA PRO A 50 7.37 10.52 -7.61
C PRO A 50 7.23 10.68 -9.12
N GLN A 51 6.22 11.45 -9.53
CA GLN A 51 6.11 11.90 -10.91
C GLN A 51 6.98 13.13 -11.09
N TRP A 52 8.15 12.94 -11.69
CA TRP A 52 8.96 14.02 -12.22
C TRP A 52 8.61 14.17 -13.70
N GLY A 53 8.26 15.39 -14.11
CA GLY A 53 7.97 15.72 -15.49
C GLY A 53 9.23 15.72 -16.35
#